data_AF-A0A6P0NR25-F1
#
_entry.id   AF-A0A6P0NR25-F1
#
_cell.length_a   1.000
_cell.length_b   1.000
_cell.length_c   1.000
_cell.angle_alpha   90.00
_cell.angle_beta   90.00
_cell.angle_gamma   90.00
#
_symmetry.space_group_name_H-M   'P 1'
#
loop_
_entity.id
_entity.type
_entity.pdbx_description
1 polymer ?
#
loop_
_entity_poly.entity_id
_entity_poly.type
_entity_poly.pdbx_seq_one_letter_code
_entity_poly.pdbx_strand_id
1 'polypeptide(L)'
;MIDYNITQEWTPGKIVELSTELEKPSPFYFEYDIQQHLVNELSKYDFDKIFFFTEQNLLELYGEELFHELNAKYHCLLEIVPPGEKCKYFPVLEEICETLIAEGVSKKSLLVAFGGGTVGNIVGLVAGLIYRGIRFI
;
A
#
# COMPACT_ATOMS: atom_id res chain seq x y z
N MET A 1 15.12 -25.38 6.45
CA MET A 1 16.46 -24.94 5.99
C MET A 1 16.21 -24.31 4.63
N ILE A 2 16.22 -22.99 4.54
CA ILE A 2 15.94 -22.29 3.27
C ILE A 2 17.18 -22.48 2.39
N ASP A 3 16.98 -23.01 1.19
CA ASP A 3 18.05 -23.22 0.21
C ASP A 3 18.44 -21.86 -0.38
N TYR A 4 19.66 -21.41 -0.09
CA TYR A 4 20.17 -20.11 -0.54
C TYR A 4 20.70 -20.12 -1.99
N ASN A 5 20.55 -21.24 -2.71
CA ASN A 5 21.09 -21.41 -4.08
C ASN A 5 20.08 -21.07 -5.19
N ILE A 6 19.26 -20.03 -5.03
CA ILE A 6 18.48 -19.49 -6.15
C ILE A 6 19.40 -18.59 -6.97
N THR A 7 20.10 -19.18 -7.94
CA THR A 7 20.76 -18.44 -9.03
C THR A 7 19.71 -18.09 -10.10
N GLN A 8 18.78 -17.19 -9.77
CA GLN A 8 17.93 -16.58 -10.79
C GLN A 8 18.77 -15.56 -11.57
N GLU A 9 18.84 -15.71 -12.89
CA GLU A 9 19.40 -14.68 -13.76
C GLU A 9 18.53 -13.43 -13.68
N TRP A 10 19.10 -12.37 -13.11
CA TRP A 10 18.49 -11.05 -12.99
C TRP A 10 18.61 -10.33 -14.33
N THR A 11 17.47 -10.11 -14.98
CA THR A 11 17.37 -9.31 -16.20
C THR A 11 16.57 -8.05 -15.86
N PRO A 12 17.03 -6.84 -16.24
CA PRO A 12 16.23 -5.62 -16.08
C PRO A 12 14.86 -5.78 -16.75
N GLY A 13 13.78 -5.42 -16.04
CA GLY A 13 12.40 -5.58 -16.52
C GLY A 13 11.79 -6.97 -16.32
N LYS A 14 12.39 -7.83 -15.48
CA LYS A 14 11.79 -9.10 -15.08
C LYS A 14 11.21 -8.98 -13.67
N ILE A 15 9.91 -9.23 -13.56
CA ILE A 15 9.21 -9.32 -12.28
C ILE A 15 9.62 -10.61 -11.57
N VAL A 16 10.08 -10.46 -10.34
CA VAL A 16 10.25 -11.59 -9.40
C VAL A 16 9.06 -11.58 -8.44
N GLU A 17 8.26 -12.65 -8.47
CA GLU A 17 7.18 -12.90 -7.51
C GLU A 17 7.71 -13.80 -6.39
N LEU A 18 7.67 -13.32 -5.13
CA LEU A 18 7.98 -14.13 -3.95
C LEU A 18 6.70 -14.43 -3.17
N SER A 19 6.49 -15.70 -2.82
CA SER A 19 5.35 -16.13 -1.99
C SER A 19 5.73 -16.17 -0.52
N THR A 20 4.88 -15.61 0.33
CA THR A 20 4.85 -15.93 1.76
C THR A 20 4.16 -17.29 1.91
N GLU A 21 4.79 -18.29 2.54
CA GLU A 21 4.23 -19.62 2.84
C GLU A 21 3.03 -19.59 3.83
N LEU A 22 2.15 -18.60 3.70
CA LEU A 22 0.91 -18.40 4.43
C LEU A 22 -0.23 -19.11 3.70
N GLU A 23 -1.29 -19.47 4.44
CA GLU A 23 -2.50 -20.07 3.84
C GLU A 23 -3.13 -19.18 2.73
N LYS A 24 -2.91 -17.86 2.81
CA LYS A 24 -3.19 -16.92 1.73
C LYS A 24 -1.88 -16.23 1.33
N PRO A 25 -1.31 -16.52 0.16
CA PRO A 25 -0.06 -15.91 -0.26
C PRO A 25 -0.27 -14.41 -0.49
N SER A 26 0.64 -13.59 0.05
CA SER A 26 0.79 -12.18 -0.29
C SER A 26 2.02 -12.06 -1.18
N PRO A 27 1.87 -12.01 -2.52
CA PRO A 27 3.00 -11.94 -3.42
C PRO A 27 3.76 -10.64 -3.23
N PHE A 28 5.09 -10.72 -3.28
CA PHE A 28 5.94 -9.53 -3.43
C PHE A 28 6.39 -9.43 -4.87
N TYR A 29 6.16 -8.27 -5.49
CA TYR A 29 6.61 -7.95 -6.84
C TYR A 29 7.77 -6.97 -6.78
N PHE A 30 8.86 -7.29 -7.49
CA PHE A 30 10.05 -6.42 -7.60
C PHE A 30 10.39 -6.18 -9.07
N GLU A 31 10.44 -4.91 -9.49
CA GLU A 31 10.75 -4.49 -10.85
C GLU A 31 11.23 -3.03 -10.88
N TYR A 32 11.80 -2.62 -12.02
CA TYR A 32 12.02 -1.21 -12.38
C TYR A 32 10.72 -0.62 -12.94
N ASP A 33 10.38 0.62 -12.58
CA ASP A 33 9.13 1.32 -12.98
C ASP A 33 7.85 0.49 -12.77
N ILE A 34 7.73 -0.14 -11.59
CA ILE A 34 6.66 -1.07 -11.23
C ILE A 34 5.26 -0.43 -11.07
N GLN A 35 5.15 0.89 -11.10
CA GLN A 35 3.90 1.64 -10.86
C GLN A 35 2.77 1.13 -11.76
N GLN A 36 3.04 0.98 -13.05
CA GLN A 36 2.04 0.51 -14.01
C GLN A 36 1.62 -0.95 -13.74
N HIS A 37 2.52 -1.78 -13.21
CA HIS A 37 2.21 -3.14 -12.79
C HIS A 37 1.22 -3.15 -11.63
N LEU A 38 1.41 -2.29 -10.62
CA LEU A 38 0.47 -2.16 -9.50
C LEU A 38 -0.95 -1.83 -9.99
N VAL A 39 -1.11 -0.84 -10.88
CA VAL A 39 -2.43 -0.43 -11.41
C VAL A 39 -3.12 -1.56 -12.19
N ASN A 40 -2.34 -2.41 -12.85
CA ASN A 40 -2.86 -3.58 -13.56
C ASN A 40 -3.22 -4.70 -12.60
N GLU A 41 -2.38 -4.96 -11.60
CA GLU A 41 -2.60 -6.02 -10.62
C GLU A 41 -3.85 -5.77 -9.76
N LEU A 42 -4.08 -4.51 -9.40
CA LEU A 42 -5.30 -4.09 -8.68
C LEU A 42 -6.60 -4.43 -9.44
N SER A 43 -6.57 -4.56 -10.78
CA SER A 43 -7.76 -4.95 -11.54
C SER A 43 -8.27 -6.37 -11.24
N LYS A 44 -7.45 -7.21 -10.61
CA LYS A 44 -7.81 -8.58 -10.23
C LYS A 44 -8.58 -8.66 -8.90
N TYR A 45 -8.69 -7.56 -8.16
CA TYR A 45 -9.29 -7.51 -6.84
C TYR A 45 -10.59 -6.69 -6.83
N ASP A 46 -11.60 -7.15 -6.09
CA ASP A 46 -12.86 -6.42 -5.87
C ASP A 46 -12.72 -5.49 -4.67
N PHE A 47 -12.66 -4.17 -4.90
CA PHE A 47 -12.69 -3.13 -3.88
C PHE A 47 -13.53 -1.93 -4.34
N ASP A 48 -14.01 -1.12 -3.41
CA ASP A 48 -14.90 0.02 -3.70
C ASP A 48 -14.19 1.37 -3.74
N LYS A 49 -13.13 1.54 -2.94
CA LYS A 49 -12.31 2.75 -2.84
C LYS A 49 -10.87 2.40 -2.51
N ILE A 50 -9.96 3.28 -2.91
CA ILE A 50 -8.55 3.27 -2.53
C ILE A 50 -8.28 4.47 -1.63
N PHE A 51 -7.64 4.25 -0.50
CA PHE A 51 -7.01 5.30 0.30
C PHE A 51 -5.50 5.18 0.11
N PHE A 52 -4.92 6.15 -0.57
CA PHE A 52 -3.50 6.19 -0.93
C PHE A 52 -2.74 7.03 0.10
N PHE A 53 -2.00 6.35 0.97
CA PHE A 53 -1.23 6.96 2.04
C PHE A 53 0.20 7.20 1.62
N THR A 54 0.71 8.40 1.86
CA THR A 54 2.13 8.71 1.70
C THR A 54 2.57 9.88 2.58
N GLU A 55 3.83 10.26 2.52
CA GLU A 55 4.33 11.50 3.12
C GLU A 55 4.52 12.59 2.04
N GLN A 56 4.47 13.86 2.43
CA GLN A 56 4.52 14.99 1.51
C GLN A 56 5.70 14.96 0.53
N ASN A 57 6.93 14.76 1.04
CA ASN A 57 8.13 14.74 0.19
C ASN A 57 8.12 13.58 -0.81
N LEU A 58 7.56 12.43 -0.41
CA LEU A 58 7.51 11.25 -1.25
C LEU A 58 6.44 11.37 -2.33
N LEU A 59 5.31 12.01 -2.00
CA LEU A 59 4.30 12.38 -2.98
C LEU A 59 4.94 13.22 -4.10
N GLU A 60 5.60 14.31 -3.73
CA GLU A 60 6.21 15.27 -4.67
C GLU A 60 7.30 14.65 -5.55
N LEU A 61 8.08 13.70 -5.02
CA LEU A 61 9.18 13.08 -5.75
C LEU A 61 8.73 11.91 -6.65
N TYR A 62 7.82 11.07 -6.16
CA TYR A 62 7.53 9.77 -6.78
C TYR A 62 6.06 9.35 -6.75
N GLY A 63 5.20 10.04 -6.00
CA GLY A 63 3.83 9.59 -5.73
C GLY A 63 2.74 10.25 -6.59
N GLU A 64 2.97 11.46 -7.12
CA GLU A 64 1.94 12.19 -7.88
C GLU A 64 1.47 11.41 -9.12
N GLU A 65 2.41 10.86 -9.90
CA GLU A 65 2.10 10.08 -11.10
C GLU A 65 1.24 8.86 -10.75
N LEU A 66 1.67 8.06 -9.76
CA LEU A 66 0.94 6.87 -9.32
C LEU A 66 -0.45 7.23 -8.77
N PHE A 67 -0.56 8.28 -7.95
CA PHE A 67 -1.84 8.74 -7.42
C PHE A 67 -2.80 9.14 -8.56
N HIS A 68 -2.31 9.89 -9.55
CA HIS A 68 -3.11 10.28 -10.70
C HIS A 68 -3.58 9.07 -11.53
N GLU A 69 -2.72 8.09 -11.77
CA GLU A 69 -3.10 6.85 -12.47
C GLU A 69 -4.17 6.06 -11.71
N LEU A 70 -4.01 5.93 -10.39
CA LEU A 70 -4.99 5.25 -9.55
C LEU A 70 -6.32 6.01 -9.53
N ASN A 71 -6.30 7.32 -9.38
CA ASN A 71 -7.49 8.16 -9.34
C ASN A 71 -8.22 8.25 -10.70
N ALA A 72 -7.50 8.08 -11.80
CA ALA A 72 -8.10 8.01 -13.14
C ALA A 72 -8.92 6.72 -13.34
N LYS A 73 -8.57 5.64 -12.65
CA LYS A 73 -9.16 4.30 -12.83
C LYS A 73 -10.10 3.89 -11.69
N TYR A 74 -9.85 4.38 -10.49
CA TYR A 74 -10.54 4.01 -9.25
C TYR A 74 -10.93 5.26 -8.47
N HIS A 75 -11.89 5.12 -7.54
CA HIS A 75 -12.15 6.18 -6.56
C HIS A 75 -10.99 6.18 -5.55
N CYS A 76 -10.01 7.06 -5.76
CA CYS A 76 -8.78 7.13 -4.97
C CYS A 76 -8.71 8.44 -4.19
N LEU A 77 -8.54 8.33 -2.87
CA LEU A 77 -8.42 9.45 -1.94
C LEU A 77 -6.96 9.50 -1.45
N LEU A 78 -6.37 10.69 -1.43
CA LEU A 78 -5.00 10.92 -0.99
C LEU A 78 -4.97 11.25 0.49
N GLU A 79 -4.16 10.52 1.24
CA GLU A 79 -3.96 10.69 2.68
C GLU A 79 -2.50 10.98 3.00
N ILE A 80 -2.23 12.11 3.66
CA ILE A 80 -0.87 12.51 4.02
C ILE A 80 -0.57 12.13 5.47
N VAL A 81 0.42 11.26 5.63
CA VAL A 81 0.95 10.86 6.93
C VAL A 81 2.08 11.80 7.34
N PRO A 82 2.14 12.25 8.61
CA PRO A 82 3.27 13.01 9.12
C PRO A 82 4.60 12.25 8.96
N PRO A 83 5.70 12.90 8.54
CA PRO A 83 6.97 12.21 8.31
C PRO A 83 7.65 11.77 9.62
N GLY A 84 8.35 10.64 9.56
CA GLY A 84 9.25 10.14 10.61
C GLY A 84 8.56 9.57 11.86
N GLU A 85 9.30 9.46 12.97
CA GLU A 85 8.81 8.87 14.24
C GLU A 85 7.61 9.59 14.85
N LYS A 86 7.31 10.82 14.40
CA LYS A 86 6.17 11.61 14.86
C LYS A 86 4.83 10.94 14.55
N CYS A 87 4.78 10.05 13.55
CA CYS A 87 3.57 9.29 13.24
C CYS A 87 3.35 8.06 14.14
N LYS A 88 4.35 7.67 14.96
CA LYS A 88 4.25 6.48 15.83
C LYS A 88 3.63 6.83 17.18
N TYR A 89 2.45 7.45 17.14
CA TYR A 89 1.71 7.84 18.33
C TYR A 89 0.20 7.59 18.15
N PHE A 90 -0.47 7.15 19.20
CA PHE A 90 -1.90 6.78 19.18
C PHE A 90 -2.85 7.87 18.66
N PRO A 91 -2.68 9.17 18.96
CA PRO A 91 -3.48 10.24 18.38
C PRO A 91 -3.45 10.29 16.85
N VAL A 92 -2.30 10.02 16.22
CA VAL A 92 -2.22 9.99 14.74
C VAL A 92 -3.00 8.79 14.20
N LEU A 93 -2.92 7.65 14.89
CA LEU A 93 -3.71 6.47 14.55
C LEU A 93 -5.22 6.76 14.65
N GLU A 94 -5.64 7.42 15.72
CA GLU A 94 -7.02 7.83 15.97
C GLU A 94 -7.51 8.79 14.87
N GLU A 95 -6.75 9.84 14.57
CA GLU A 95 -7.05 10.83 13.52
C GLU A 95 -7.21 10.19 12.14
N ILE A 96 -6.31 9.27 11.76
CA ILE A 96 -6.42 8.53 10.50
C ILE A 96 -7.70 7.69 10.50
N CYS A 97 -8.02 7.00 11.60
CA CYS A 97 -9.23 6.19 11.68
C CYS A 97 -10.50 7.04 11.58
N GLU A 98 -10.54 8.19 12.25
CA GLU A 98 -11.66 9.14 12.17
C GLU A 98 -11.84 9.69 10.74
N THR A 99 -10.74 10.06 10.10
CA THR A 99 -10.72 10.56 8.71
C THR A 99 -11.27 9.51 7.76
N LEU A 100 -10.74 8.28 7.81
CA LEU A 100 -11.23 7.18 6.99
C LEU A 100 -12.74 6.93 7.17
N ILE A 101 -13.24 6.98 8.41
CA ILE A 101 -14.67 6.81 8.70
C ILE A 101 -15.48 7.96 8.11
N ALA A 102 -15.01 9.21 8.25
CA ALA A 102 -15.65 10.40 7.69
C ALA A 102 -15.71 10.36 6.16
N GLU A 103 -14.68 9.84 5.50
CA GLU A 103 -14.60 9.65 4.05
C GLU A 103 -15.34 8.39 3.55
N GLY A 104 -15.93 7.64 4.48
CA GLY A 104 -16.76 6.49 4.20
C GLY A 104 -15.96 5.28 3.72
N VAL A 105 -14.86 4.97 4.42
CA VAL A 105 -14.17 3.68 4.30
C VAL A 105 -15.16 2.54 4.54
N SER A 106 -15.00 1.44 3.82
CA SER A 106 -15.83 0.24 3.97
C SER A 106 -14.95 -1.00 4.16
N LYS A 107 -15.58 -2.14 4.46
CA LYS A 107 -14.90 -3.45 4.53
C LYS A 107 -14.30 -3.89 3.20
N LYS A 108 -14.74 -3.31 2.08
CA LYS A 108 -14.22 -3.58 0.74
C LYS A 108 -13.10 -2.63 0.34
N SER A 109 -12.90 -1.55 1.07
CA SER A 109 -11.88 -0.55 0.72
C SER A 109 -10.48 -1.12 0.84
N LEU A 110 -9.57 -0.53 0.08
CA LEU A 110 -8.17 -0.88 0.04
C LEU A 110 -7.35 0.30 0.56
N LEU A 111 -6.48 0.04 1.54
CA LEU A 111 -5.44 0.99 1.94
C LEU A 111 -4.16 0.67 1.19
N VAL A 112 -3.53 1.67 0.58
CA VAL A 112 -2.24 1.56 -0.12
C VAL A 112 -1.23 2.40 0.63
N ALA A 113 -0.18 1.80 1.17
CA ALA A 113 0.93 2.53 1.79
C ALA A 113 2.08 2.76 0.79
N PHE A 114 2.13 3.96 0.23
CA PHE A 114 3.25 4.39 -0.58
C PHE A 114 4.31 5.06 0.29
N GLY A 115 5.29 4.28 0.76
CA GLY A 115 6.43 4.80 1.51
C GLY A 115 7.30 3.75 2.20
N GLY A 116 8.16 4.24 3.08
CA GLY A 116 9.02 3.38 3.90
C GLY A 116 8.26 2.72 5.06
N GLY A 117 9.01 2.04 5.93
CA GLY A 117 8.43 1.29 7.06
C GLY A 117 7.59 2.14 8.03
N THR A 118 7.83 3.44 8.10
CA THR A 118 7.03 4.37 8.91
C THR A 118 5.58 4.47 8.41
N VAL A 119 5.39 4.74 7.11
CA VAL A 119 4.06 4.78 6.47
C VAL A 119 3.43 3.39 6.51
N GLY A 120 4.15 2.35 6.12
CA GLY A 120 3.64 0.97 6.13
C GLY A 120 3.18 0.50 7.52
N ASN A 121 3.91 0.85 8.58
CA ASN A 121 3.54 0.43 9.94
C ASN A 121 2.24 1.09 10.42
N ILE A 122 2.09 2.41 10.24
CA ILE A 122 0.88 3.10 10.72
C ILE A 122 -0.33 2.70 9.90
N VAL A 123 -0.21 2.65 8.57
CA VAL A 123 -1.32 2.26 7.67
C VAL A 123 -1.67 0.78 7.86
N GLY A 124 -0.69 -0.09 8.02
CA GLY A 124 -0.93 -1.51 8.30
C GLY A 124 -1.64 -1.72 9.64
N LEU A 125 -1.29 -0.94 10.68
CA LEU A 125 -2.00 -0.96 11.96
C LEU A 125 -3.44 -0.47 11.81
N VAL A 126 -3.66 0.64 11.10
CA VAL A 126 -5.01 1.15 10.77
C VAL A 126 -5.83 0.07 10.05
N ALA A 127 -5.25 -0.57 9.02
CA ALA A 127 -5.92 -1.61 8.25
C ALA A 127 -6.35 -2.80 9.12
N GLY A 128 -5.53 -3.19 10.10
CA GLY A 128 -5.85 -4.26 11.05
C GLY A 128 -6.95 -3.89 12.05
N LEU A 129 -7.10 -2.61 12.38
CA LEU A 129 -8.06 -2.12 13.37
C LEU A 129 -9.42 -1.79 12.74
N ILE A 130 -9.43 -1.09 11.60
CA ILE A 130 -10.65 -0.69 10.91
C ILE A 130 -11.46 -1.93 10.55
N TYR A 131 -12.70 -1.98 11.05
CA TYR A 131 -13.62 -3.11 10.89
C TYR A 131 -13.05 -4.49 11.26
N ARG A 132 -12.02 -4.54 12.12
CA ARG A 132 -11.25 -5.75 12.48
C ARG A 132 -10.44 -6.36 11.32
N GLY A 133 -10.05 -5.54 10.35
CA GLY A 133 -9.26 -5.96 9.21
C GLY A 133 -9.92 -5.59 7.87
N ILE A 134 -9.21 -4.80 7.08
CA ILE A 134 -9.51 -4.55 5.66
C ILE A 134 -8.26 -4.80 4.80
N ARG A 135 -8.38 -4.70 3.47
CA ARG A 135 -7.26 -4.97 2.57
C ARG A 135 -6.21 -3.87 2.66
N PHE A 136 -4.96 -4.29 2.61
CA PHE A 136 -3.78 -3.45 2.71
C PHE A 136 -2.73 -3.94 1.72
N ILE A 137 -2.08 -3.01 1.02
CA ILE A 137 -0.92 -3.24 0.16
C ILE A 137 0.17 -2.23 0.53
#